data_AF-A0AAW3YR82-F1
#
_entry.id   AF-A0AAW3YR82-F1
#
_cell.length_a   1.000
_cell.length_b   1.000
_cell.length_c   1.000
_cell.angle_alpha   90.00
_cell.angle_beta   90.00
_cell.angle_gamma   90.00
#
_symmetry.space_group_name_H-M   'P 1'
#
loop_
_entity.id
_entity.type
_entity.pdbx_description
1 polymer ?
#
loop_
_entity_poly.entity_id
_entity_poly.type
_entity_poly.pdbx_seq_one_letter_code
_entity_poly.pdbx_strand_id
1 'polypeptide(L)'
;MNKAINDIFNGKGIPRIDRDIGGQTIFKGASNKPTIQRWKGSREWMVVEGNNRMRILTKDLGNGKTQIGFTTDHYDRIFDVIVEQK
;
A
#
# COMPACT_ATOMS: atom_id res chain seq x y z
N MET A 1 -7.48 -9.63 3.73
CA MET A 1 -6.16 -9.02 3.47
C MET A 1 -5.23 -9.94 2.68
N ASN A 2 -5.01 -11.19 3.10
CA ASN A 2 -4.09 -12.13 2.44
C ASN A 2 -4.34 -12.31 0.93
N LYS A 3 -5.60 -12.46 0.51
CA LYS A 3 -5.94 -12.54 -0.93
C LYS A 3 -5.42 -11.33 -1.70
N ALA A 4 -5.71 -10.11 -1.24
CA ALA A 4 -5.30 -8.89 -1.91
C ALA A 4 -3.76 -8.74 -1.97
N ILE A 5 -3.05 -9.16 -0.93
CA ILE A 5 -1.58 -9.20 -0.92
C ILE A 5 -1.06 -10.19 -1.98
N ASN A 6 -1.62 -11.40 -2.03
CA ASN A 6 -1.23 -12.40 -3.03
C ASN A 6 -1.57 -11.92 -4.45
N ASP A 7 -2.72 -11.28 -4.65
CA ASP A 7 -3.10 -10.71 -5.94
C ASP A 7 -2.08 -9.65 -6.39
N ILE A 8 -1.63 -8.76 -5.48
CA ILE A 8 -0.58 -7.77 -5.78
C ILE A 8 0.69 -8.47 -6.28
N PHE A 9 1.18 -9.49 -5.58
CA PHE A 9 2.39 -10.21 -5.99
C PHE A 9 2.23 -11.02 -7.28
N ASN A 10 1.01 -11.43 -7.60
CA ASN A 10 0.70 -12.13 -8.84
C ASN A 10 0.35 -11.18 -10.01
N GLY A 11 0.57 -9.86 -9.87
CA GLY A 11 0.26 -8.86 -10.89
C GLY A 11 -1.23 -8.59 -11.09
N LYS A 12 -2.08 -9.05 -10.16
CA LYS A 12 -3.55 -8.90 -10.16
C LYS A 12 -4.05 -7.94 -9.07
N GLY A 13 -3.15 -7.19 -8.44
CA GLY A 13 -3.50 -6.19 -7.44
C GLY A 13 -4.38 -5.09 -8.04
N ILE A 14 -5.18 -4.44 -7.20
CA ILE A 14 -6.07 -3.36 -7.63
C ILE A 14 -5.39 -2.01 -7.33
N PRO A 15 -4.72 -1.37 -8.30
CA PRO A 15 -4.05 -0.11 -8.04
C PRO A 15 -5.07 0.98 -7.73
N ARG A 16 -4.79 1.82 -6.73
CA ARG A 16 -5.53 3.08 -6.62
C ARG A 16 -5.01 4.00 -7.71
N ILE A 17 -5.88 4.42 -8.62
CA ILE A 17 -5.49 5.33 -9.70
C ILE A 17 -5.57 6.78 -9.21
N ASP A 18 -4.49 7.52 -9.42
CA ASP A 18 -4.47 8.97 -9.31
C ASP A 18 -5.07 9.55 -10.60
N ARG A 19 -6.19 10.27 -10.47
CA ARG A 19 -6.94 10.78 -11.62
C ARG A 19 -6.22 11.92 -12.33
N ASP A 20 -5.32 12.61 -11.66
CA ASP A 20 -4.65 13.79 -12.22
C ASP A 20 -3.52 13.39 -13.15
N ILE A 21 -2.85 12.27 -12.87
CA ILE A 21 -1.70 11.78 -13.63
C ILE A 21 -1.96 10.46 -14.38
N GLY A 22 -3.09 9.80 -14.16
CA GLY A 22 -3.46 8.52 -14.78
C GLY A 22 -2.65 7.31 -14.29
N GLY A 23 -1.69 7.51 -13.38
CA GLY A 23 -0.84 6.48 -12.80
C GLY A 23 -1.36 5.95 -11.46
N GLN A 24 -0.70 4.90 -10.93
CA GLN A 24 -0.97 4.44 -9.58
C GLN A 24 -0.61 5.53 -8.57
N THR A 25 -1.48 5.73 -7.57
CA THR A 25 -1.23 6.74 -6.56
C THR A 25 -0.06 6.36 -5.67
N ILE A 26 0.79 7.35 -5.43
CA ILE A 26 1.88 7.31 -4.47
C ILE A 26 1.41 7.97 -3.18
N PHE A 27 1.51 7.23 -2.07
CA PHE A 27 1.11 7.70 -0.76
C PHE A 27 1.96 8.90 -0.35
N LYS A 28 1.29 10.04 -0.16
CA LYS A 28 1.95 11.32 0.17
C LYS A 28 2.37 11.41 1.63
N GLY A 29 1.76 10.61 2.51
CA GLY A 29 1.99 10.65 3.95
C GLY A 29 1.62 11.99 4.59
N ALA A 30 0.52 12.64 4.18
CA ALA A 30 0.16 14.00 4.60
C ALA A 30 -0.23 14.19 6.10
N SER A 31 0.22 13.32 6.99
CA SER A 31 -0.04 13.37 8.44
C SER A 31 1.21 13.78 9.22
N ASN A 32 1.06 14.44 10.36
CA ASN A 32 2.20 14.73 11.26
C ASN A 32 2.66 13.49 12.06
N LYS A 33 1.96 12.35 11.98
CA LYS A 33 2.32 11.12 12.70
C LYS A 33 3.52 10.42 12.04
N PRO A 34 4.67 10.22 12.72
CA PRO A 34 5.84 9.54 12.15
C PRO A 34 5.55 8.13 11.62
N THR A 35 4.65 7.42 12.30
CA THR A 35 4.21 6.06 11.92
C THR A 35 3.48 6.00 10.57
N ILE A 36 2.88 7.11 10.13
CA ILE A 36 2.26 7.27 8.82
C ILE A 36 3.30 7.82 7.82
N GLN A 37 4.10 8.80 8.22
CA GLN A 37 5.12 9.43 7.37
C GLN A 37 6.14 8.44 6.81
N ARG A 38 6.50 7.38 7.56
CA ARG A 38 7.41 6.32 7.07
C ARG A 38 6.93 5.66 5.77
N TRP A 39 5.63 5.72 5.49
CA TRP A 39 5.03 5.16 4.28
C TRP A 39 5.02 6.11 3.08
N LYS A 40 5.46 7.36 3.25
CA LYS A 40 5.61 8.30 2.13
C LYS A 40 6.42 7.66 1.00
N GLY A 41 5.91 7.80 -0.23
CA GLY A 41 6.50 7.20 -1.43
C GLY A 41 6.05 5.76 -1.73
N SER A 42 5.23 5.14 -0.88
CA SER A 42 4.68 3.80 -1.15
C SER A 42 3.58 3.83 -2.21
N ARG A 43 3.39 2.71 -2.91
CA ARG A 43 2.29 2.52 -3.86
C ARG A 43 1.01 2.17 -3.11
N GLU A 44 -0.11 2.80 -3.45
CA GLU A 44 -1.42 2.53 -2.84
C GLU A 44 -2.23 1.50 -3.63
N TRP A 45 -2.79 0.52 -2.91
CA TRP A 45 -3.65 -0.52 -3.46
C TRP A 45 -5.00 -0.55 -2.76
N MET A 46 -6.05 -0.75 -3.55
CA MET A 46 -7.39 -1.04 -3.05
C MET A 46 -7.47 -2.51 -2.64
N VAL A 47 -8.15 -2.77 -1.52
CA VAL A 47 -8.47 -4.15 -1.10
C VAL A 47 -9.79 -4.60 -1.73
N VAL A 48 -10.75 -3.68 -1.80
CA VAL A 48 -12.06 -3.83 -2.45
C VAL A 48 -12.32 -2.55 -3.22
N GLU A 49 -12.77 -2.66 -4.46
CA GLU A 49 -13.10 -1.50 -5.29
C GLU A 49 -14.15 -0.61 -4.61
N GLY A 50 -13.98 0.71 -4.73
CA GLY A 50 -14.89 1.69 -4.11
C GLY A 50 -14.82 1.80 -2.59
N ASN A 51 -14.20 0.85 -1.88
CA ASN A 51 -13.99 0.96 -0.44
C ASN A 51 -12.82 1.92 -0.15
N ASN A 52 -13.03 2.98 0.62
CA ASN A 52 -11.96 3.92 0.97
C ASN A 52 -11.30 3.67 2.33
N ARG A 53 -11.77 2.70 3.14
CA ARG A 53 -11.22 2.46 4.48
C ARG A 53 -10.04 1.52 4.46
N MET A 54 -10.12 0.46 3.65
CA MET A 54 -9.09 -0.59 3.60
C MET A 54 -8.08 -0.31 2.51
N ARG A 55 -6.80 -0.27 2.87
CA ARG A 55 -5.71 0.01 1.94
C ARG A 55 -4.52 -0.89 2.21
N ILE A 56 -3.80 -1.22 1.15
CA ILE A 56 -2.47 -1.82 1.22
C ILE A 56 -1.47 -0.82 0.65
N LEU A 57 -0.34 -0.68 1.32
CA LEU A 57 0.80 0.13 0.89
C LEU A 57 1.96 -0.81 0.59
N THR A 58 2.62 -0.64 -0.56
CA THR A 58 3.86 -1.38 -0.85
C THR A 58 5.04 -0.44 -1.04
N LYS A 59 6.16 -0.77 -0.41
CA LYS A 59 7.43 -0.07 -0.56
C LYS A 59 8.51 -1.09 -0.88
N ASP A 60 9.15 -0.93 -2.04
CA ASP A 60 10.33 -1.69 -2.39
C ASP A 60 11.50 -1.22 -1.52
N LEU A 61 12.15 -2.16 -0.85
CA LEU A 61 13.32 -1.90 0.01
C LEU A 61 14.63 -2.27 -0.69
N GLY A 62 14.57 -2.74 -1.94
CA GLY A 62 15.70 -3.35 -2.64
C GLY A 62 15.97 -4.78 -2.19
N ASN A 63 16.93 -5.44 -2.86
CA ASN A 63 17.38 -6.79 -2.53
C ASN A 63 16.25 -7.83 -2.43
N GLY A 64 15.23 -7.73 -3.29
CA GLY A 64 14.08 -8.64 -3.28
C GLY A 64 13.13 -8.48 -2.10
N LYS A 65 13.29 -7.44 -1.27
CA LYS A 65 12.45 -7.20 -0.09
C LYS A 65 11.40 -6.14 -0.37
N THR A 66 10.17 -6.46 0.00
CA THR A 66 9.04 -5.51 -0.05
C THR A 66 8.45 -5.35 1.33
N GLN A 67 8.34 -4.11 1.79
CA GLN A 67 7.54 -3.77 2.96
C GLN A 67 6.07 -3.64 2.54
N ILE A 68 5.19 -4.31 3.26
CA ILE A 68 3.74 -4.28 3.02
C ILE A 68 3.07 -3.69 4.26
N GLY A 69 2.36 -2.59 4.07
CA GLY A 69 1.54 -1.96 5.10
C GLY A 69 0.07 -2.25 4.83
N PHE A 70 -0.71 -2.54 5.86
CA PHE A 70 -2.15 -2.72 5.74
C PHE A 70 -2.91 -1.93 6.80
N THR A 71 -4.01 -1.33 6.38
CA THR A 71 -4.92 -0.56 7.23
C THR A 71 -6.37 -0.96 6.93
N THR A 72 -7.21 -0.90 7.96
CA THR A 72 -8.66 -1.07 7.85
C THR A 72 -9.43 0.20 8.21
N ASP A 73 -8.70 1.27 8.53
CA ASP A 73 -9.15 2.50 9.14
C ASP A 73 -8.58 3.75 8.45
N HIS A 74 -8.36 3.69 7.14
CA HIS A 74 -7.90 4.81 6.32
C HIS A 74 -6.62 5.46 6.88
N TYR A 75 -5.63 4.61 7.20
CA TYR A 75 -4.29 4.97 7.64
C TYR A 75 -4.15 5.45 9.09
N ASP A 76 -5.20 5.42 9.90
CA ASP A 76 -5.09 5.72 11.34
C ASP A 76 -4.16 4.74 12.04
N ARG A 77 -4.21 3.46 11.63
CA ARG A 77 -3.25 2.43 12.01
C ARG A 77 -2.79 1.65 10.79
N ILE A 78 -1.47 1.48 10.68
CA ILE A 78 -0.85 0.67 9.63
C ILE A 78 -0.01 -0.41 10.31
N PHE A 79 -0.44 -1.65 10.16
CA PHE A 79 0.36 -2.82 10.51
C PHE A 79 1.23 -3.21 9.32
N ASP A 80 2.39 -3.80 9.57
CA ASP A 80 3.31 -4.10 8.50
C ASP A 80 4.09 -5.40 8.67
N VAL A 81 4.53 -5.90 7.53
CA VAL A 81 5.40 -7.06 7.40
C VAL A 81 6.40 -6.80 6.27
N ILE A 82 7.61 -7.31 6.41
CA ILE A 82 8.59 -7.36 5.32
C ILE A 82 8.54 -8.76 4.74
N VAL A 83 8.34 -8.86 3.44
CA VAL A 83 8.43 -10.11 2.70
C VAL A 83 9.67 -10.10 1.81
N GLU A 84 10.27 -11.26 1.65
CA GLU A 84 11.39 -11.50 0.75
C GLU A 84 10.90 -12.43 -0.36
N GLN A 85 10.95 -11.96 -1.61
CA GLN A 85 10.67 -12.82 -2.76
C GLN A 85 11.92 -13.65 -3.03
N LYS A 86 11.81 -14.96 -2.80
CA LYS A 86 12.85 -15.94 -3.13
C LYS A 86 12.85 -16.27 -4.61
#